data_AF-Q3T4C5-F1
#
_entry.id   AF-Q3T4C5-F1
#
_cell.length_a   1.000
_cell.length_b   1.000
_cell.length_c   1.000
_cell.angle_alpha   90.00
_cell.angle_beta   90.00
_cell.angle_gamma   90.00
#
_symmetry.space_group_name_H-M   'P 1'
#
loop_
_entity.id
_entity.type
_entity.pdbx_description
1 polymer ?
#
loop_
_entity_poly.entity_id
_entity_poly.type
_entity_poly.pdbx_seq_one_letter_code
_entity_poly.pdbx_strand_id
1 'polypeptide(L)'
;HLIYKTGNKLLSKAVDKYNINNLTYLILEFYDNPIDIDNYTDLLNLETKYISLYKPEYNFLSIVGSFYGYKHTIETIKKMRENYSQERKDRIGLLNKNKILSDEIKALMSFKALNRTETLKNKYKIKSSKVLELLDINNNILKEYSNIKNFCKDYKCCTKTVKKFIIEKKIFRNKFYIKYKK
;
A
#
# COMPACT_ATOMS: atom_id res chain seq x y z
N HIS A 1 -6.08 25.83 -12.33
CA HIS A 1 -6.44 25.95 -10.90
C HIS A 1 -7.48 27.03 -10.61
N LEU A 2 -7.35 28.25 -11.13
CA LEU A 2 -8.15 29.40 -10.66
C LEU A 2 -9.48 29.59 -11.42
N ILE A 3 -9.49 29.37 -12.73
CA ILE A 3 -10.70 29.52 -13.59
C ILE A 3 -11.63 28.31 -13.44
N TYR A 4 -11.10 27.10 -13.65
CA TYR A 4 -11.88 25.86 -13.60
C TYR A 4 -11.96 25.22 -12.20
N LYS A 5 -11.34 25.84 -11.18
CA LYS A 5 -11.32 25.35 -9.79
C LYS A 5 -10.78 23.92 -9.62
N THR A 6 -10.09 23.38 -10.63
CA THR A 6 -9.49 22.05 -10.60
C THR A 6 -8.12 22.11 -9.93
N GLY A 7 -7.82 21.20 -8.99
CA GLY A 7 -6.52 21.04 -8.32
C GLY A 7 -6.44 21.55 -6.89
N ASN A 8 -5.71 22.65 -6.61
CA ASN A 8 -5.52 23.12 -5.22
C ASN A 8 -6.84 23.64 -4.61
N LYS A 9 -7.38 22.88 -3.65
CA LYS A 9 -8.65 23.18 -2.97
C LYS A 9 -8.62 24.48 -2.16
N LEU A 10 -7.48 24.81 -1.54
CA LEU A 10 -7.36 26.05 -0.74
C LEU A 10 -7.42 27.27 -1.65
N LEU A 11 -6.71 27.20 -2.77
CA LEU A 11 -6.72 28.25 -3.79
C LEU A 11 -8.11 28.43 -4.41
N SER A 12 -8.81 27.33 -4.71
CA SER A 12 -10.20 27.39 -5.19
C SER A 12 -11.11 28.11 -4.19
N LYS A 13 -11.02 27.77 -2.89
CA LYS A 13 -11.80 28.44 -1.85
C LYS A 13 -11.46 29.92 -1.71
N ALA A 14 -10.20 30.30 -1.92
CA ALA A 14 -9.79 31.70 -1.91
C ALA A 14 -10.43 32.47 -3.08
N VAL A 15 -10.47 31.89 -4.28
CA VAL A 15 -11.20 32.47 -5.43
C VAL A 15 -12.68 32.61 -5.12
N ASP A 16 -13.30 31.58 -4.51
CA ASP A 16 -14.71 31.64 -4.13
C ASP A 16 -15.01 32.75 -3.10
N LYS A 17 -14.09 32.96 -2.16
CA LYS A 17 -14.25 33.95 -1.08
C LYS A 17 -13.95 35.38 -1.52
N TYR A 18 -12.91 35.58 -2.31
CA TYR A 18 -12.39 36.92 -2.63
C TYR A 18 -12.63 37.34 -4.07
N ASN A 19 -13.12 36.46 -4.94
CA ASN A 19 -13.25 36.66 -6.38
C ASN A 19 -11.91 36.80 -7.11
N ILE A 20 -11.86 36.43 -8.39
CA ILE A 20 -10.62 36.38 -9.17
C ILE A 20 -10.02 37.76 -9.44
N ASN A 21 -10.87 38.79 -9.54
CA ASN A 21 -10.45 40.17 -9.81
C ASN A 21 -9.65 40.79 -8.66
N ASN A 22 -9.75 40.21 -7.45
CA ASN A 22 -9.03 40.68 -6.27
C ASN A 22 -7.72 39.90 -6.04
N LEU A 23 -7.32 39.03 -6.97
CA LEU A 23 -6.07 38.28 -6.92
C LEU A 23 -5.09 38.86 -7.96
N THR A 24 -3.86 39.12 -7.51
CA THR A 24 -2.79 39.62 -8.36
C THR A 24 -1.78 38.52 -8.65
N TYR A 25 -1.30 38.45 -9.88
CA TYR A 25 -0.21 37.57 -10.28
C TYR A 25 1.07 38.37 -10.42
N LEU A 26 2.15 37.85 -9.84
CA LEU A 26 3.48 38.41 -9.94
C LEU A 26 4.41 37.34 -10.49
N ILE A 27 5.17 37.69 -11.53
CA ILE A 27 6.23 36.84 -12.06
C ILE A 27 7.50 37.18 -11.28
N LEU A 28 8.08 36.19 -10.59
CA LEU A 28 9.29 36.37 -9.78
C LEU A 28 10.56 36.21 -10.60
N GLU A 29 10.62 35.21 -11.47
CA GLU A 29 11.80 34.89 -12.28
C GLU A 29 11.36 34.16 -13.56
N PHE A 30 12.04 34.44 -14.68
CA PHE A 30 11.91 33.68 -15.92
C PHE A 30 13.01 32.63 -15.96
N TYR A 31 12.68 31.42 -16.41
CA TYR A 31 13.63 30.33 -16.58
C TYR A 31 13.86 30.11 -18.07
N ASP A 32 15.07 30.40 -18.54
CA ASP A 32 15.38 30.46 -19.97
C ASP A 32 15.68 29.08 -20.59
N ASN A 33 15.98 28.07 -19.78
CA ASN A 33 16.32 26.73 -20.27
C ASN A 33 15.06 25.91 -20.61
N PRO A 34 15.14 25.01 -21.62
CA PRO A 34 14.04 24.10 -21.93
C PRO A 34 13.76 23.15 -20.74
N ILE A 35 12.48 22.91 -20.50
CA ILE A 35 12.00 22.07 -19.40
C ILE A 35 12.09 20.60 -19.83
N ASP A 36 13.15 19.93 -19.39
CA ASP A 36 13.35 18.48 -19.54
C ASP A 36 13.35 17.77 -18.18
N ILE A 37 13.26 16.43 -18.18
CA ILE A 37 13.25 15.60 -16.97
C ILE A 37 14.51 15.86 -16.11
N ASP A 38 15.65 16.11 -16.77
CA ASP A 38 16.92 16.34 -16.11
C ASP A 38 17.00 17.74 -15.45
N ASN A 39 16.33 18.75 -16.04
CA ASN A 39 16.31 20.13 -15.52
C ASN A 39 15.23 20.37 -14.45
N TYR A 40 14.36 19.39 -14.21
CA TYR A 40 13.28 19.50 -13.24
C TYR A 40 13.77 19.77 -11.81
N THR A 41 14.96 19.27 -11.45
CA THR A 41 15.56 19.53 -10.14
C THR A 41 15.88 21.00 -9.92
N ASP A 42 16.30 21.71 -10.97
CA ASP A 42 16.66 23.12 -10.87
C ASP A 42 15.42 24.00 -10.66
N LEU A 43 14.31 23.67 -11.32
CA LEU A 43 13.02 24.31 -11.10
C LEU A 43 12.53 24.12 -9.65
N LEU A 44 12.64 22.90 -9.11
CA LEU A 44 12.29 22.62 -7.71
C LEU A 44 13.17 23.41 -6.72
N ASN A 45 14.46 23.56 -7.04
CA ASN A 45 15.39 24.32 -6.22
C ASN A 45 15.06 25.82 -6.23
N LEU A 46 14.71 26.38 -7.39
CA LEU A 46 14.26 27.77 -7.52
C LEU A 46 12.96 28.01 -6.76
N GLU A 47 11.97 27.12 -6.89
CA GLU A 47 10.71 27.25 -6.17
C GLU A 47 10.94 27.14 -4.65
N THR A 48 11.80 26.21 -4.21
CA THR A 48 12.18 26.07 -2.79
C THR A 48 12.90 27.32 -2.27
N LYS A 49 13.76 27.94 -3.08
CA LYS A 49 14.45 29.20 -2.76
C LYS A 49 13.44 30.32 -2.48
N TYR A 50 12.46 30.54 -3.36
CA TYR A 50 11.46 31.60 -3.18
C TYR A 50 10.50 31.34 -2.03
N ILE A 51 10.05 30.09 -1.84
CA ILE A 51 9.23 29.73 -0.69
C ILE A 51 9.98 29.97 0.62
N SER A 52 11.27 29.63 0.66
CA SER A 52 12.12 29.84 1.84
C SER A 52 12.42 31.32 2.09
N LEU A 53 12.49 32.14 1.03
CA LEU A 53 12.71 33.58 1.12
C LEU A 53 11.49 34.32 1.65
N TYR A 54 10.30 34.08 1.06
CA TYR A 54 9.09 34.80 1.41
C TYR A 54 8.32 34.20 2.59
N LYS A 55 8.57 32.92 2.94
CA LYS A 55 7.92 32.18 4.03
C LYS A 55 6.42 32.46 4.13
N PRO A 56 5.66 32.22 3.05
CA PRO A 56 4.23 32.51 3.04
C PRO A 56 3.51 31.75 4.16
N GLU A 57 2.71 32.45 4.95
CA GLU A 57 2.00 31.90 6.11
C GLU A 57 1.07 30.73 5.75
N TYR A 58 0.53 30.74 4.52
CA TYR A 58 -0.35 29.69 4.02
C TYR A 58 0.37 28.39 3.63
N ASN A 59 1.69 28.42 3.44
CA ASN A 59 2.43 27.25 2.95
C ASN A 59 3.04 26.47 4.11
N PHE A 60 2.54 25.27 4.34
CA PHE A 60 3.02 24.40 5.41
C PHE A 60 4.24 23.55 5.01
N LEU A 61 4.59 23.52 3.73
CA LEU A 61 5.77 22.80 3.21
C LEU A 61 6.95 23.76 3.10
N SER A 62 8.05 23.39 3.75
CA SER A 62 9.33 24.12 3.63
C SER A 62 10.10 23.76 2.35
N ILE A 63 9.90 22.55 1.82
CA ILE A 63 10.56 22.05 0.61
C ILE A 63 9.48 21.72 -0.43
N VAL A 64 9.69 22.14 -1.66
CA VAL A 64 8.76 21.89 -2.76
C VAL A 64 8.74 20.39 -3.09
N GLY A 65 7.53 19.85 -3.30
CA GLY A 65 7.34 18.46 -3.71
C GLY A 65 7.57 17.41 -2.62
N SER A 66 7.98 17.81 -1.41
CA SER A 66 8.26 16.88 -0.31
C SER A 66 7.60 17.31 0.99
N PHE A 67 6.80 16.42 1.57
CA PHE A 67 6.28 16.53 2.93
C PHE A 67 7.31 16.09 3.98
N TYR A 68 8.53 15.77 3.57
CA TYR A 68 9.56 15.23 4.45
C TYR A 68 9.93 16.26 5.53
N GLY A 69 9.78 15.87 6.80
CA GLY A 69 10.03 16.73 7.96
C GLY A 69 8.83 17.54 8.46
N TYR A 70 7.73 17.62 7.71
CA TYR A 70 6.51 18.27 8.21
C TYR A 70 5.86 17.43 9.32
N LYS A 71 5.69 18.03 10.50
CA LYS A 71 4.94 17.46 11.62
C LYS A 71 3.64 18.25 11.79
N HIS A 72 2.53 17.54 11.86
CA HIS A 72 1.24 18.15 12.16
C HIS A 72 1.27 18.86 13.52
N THR A 73 0.61 20.01 13.60
CA THR A 73 0.42 20.71 14.88
C THR A 73 -0.44 19.87 15.82
N ILE A 74 -0.30 20.09 17.14
CA ILE A 74 -1.06 19.37 18.16
C ILE A 74 -2.57 19.50 17.94
N GLU A 75 -3.04 20.68 17.55
CA GLU A 75 -4.44 20.93 17.21
C GLU A 75 -4.90 20.10 16.01
N THR A 76 -4.07 20.02 14.96
CA THR A 76 -4.39 19.22 13.77
C THR A 76 -4.43 17.74 14.13
N ILE A 77 -3.49 17.26 14.93
CA ILE A 77 -3.48 15.88 15.45
C ILE A 77 -4.76 15.61 16.25
N LYS A 78 -5.18 16.55 17.11
CA LYS A 78 -6.42 16.43 17.89
C LYS A 78 -7.64 16.32 16.97
N LYS A 79 -7.79 17.23 16.01
CA LYS A 79 -8.89 17.18 15.00
C LYS A 79 -8.88 15.89 14.19
N MET A 80 -7.70 15.41 13.80
CA MET A 80 -7.56 14.12 13.11
C MET A 80 -8.06 12.97 14.00
N ARG A 81 -7.67 12.95 15.28
CA ARG A 81 -8.14 11.92 16.24
C ARG A 81 -9.64 11.99 16.47
N GLU A 82 -10.20 13.18 16.64
CA GLU A 82 -11.65 13.39 16.81
C GLU A 82 -12.45 12.92 15.59
N ASN A 83 -11.92 13.11 14.38
CA ASN A 83 -12.52 12.58 13.15
C ASN A 83 -12.46 11.04 13.05
N TYR A 84 -11.76 10.35 13.96
CA TYR A 84 -11.78 8.89 14.10
C TYR A 84 -12.64 8.44 15.30
N SER A 85 -13.77 9.12 15.52
CA SER A 85 -14.77 8.75 16.52
C SER A 85 -15.29 7.31 16.33
N GLN A 86 -15.71 6.70 17.44
CA GLN A 86 -16.26 5.34 17.41
C GLN A 86 -17.52 5.26 16.56
N GLU A 87 -18.39 6.27 16.65
CA GLU A 87 -19.60 6.37 15.84
C GLU A 87 -19.30 6.31 14.33
N ARG A 88 -18.24 7.00 13.88
CA ARG A 88 -17.82 6.94 12.47
C ARG A 88 -17.30 5.55 12.11
N LYS A 89 -16.51 4.91 12.97
CA LYS A 89 -16.02 3.54 12.75
C LYS A 89 -17.17 2.56 12.61
N ASP A 90 -18.16 2.68 13.49
CA ASP A 90 -19.35 1.82 13.47
C ASP A 90 -20.16 2.06 12.20
N ARG A 91 -20.37 3.33 11.81
CA ARG A 91 -21.04 3.71 10.55
C ARG A 91 -20.33 3.11 9.33
N ILE A 92 -19.00 3.21 9.26
CA ILE A 92 -18.20 2.62 8.17
C ILE A 92 -18.29 1.09 8.19
N GLY A 93 -18.22 0.47 9.37
CA GLY A 93 -18.36 -0.98 9.52
C GLY A 93 -19.74 -1.49 9.08
N LEU A 94 -20.79 -0.71 9.33
CA LEU A 94 -22.17 -1.00 8.93
C LEU A 94 -22.37 -0.93 7.41
N LEU A 95 -21.60 -0.12 6.67
CA LEU A 95 -21.78 0.05 5.23
C LEU A 95 -21.76 -1.26 4.44
N ASN A 96 -21.01 -2.27 4.90
CA ASN A 96 -20.92 -3.57 4.22
C ASN A 96 -21.47 -4.73 5.06
N LYS A 97 -21.92 -4.46 6.28
CA LYS A 97 -22.50 -5.49 7.14
C LYS A 97 -23.82 -5.96 6.53
N ASN A 98 -24.05 -7.26 6.50
CA ASN A 98 -25.25 -7.91 5.97
C ASN A 98 -25.55 -7.66 4.49
N LYS A 99 -24.64 -7.08 3.71
CA LYS A 99 -24.81 -6.98 2.26
C LYS A 99 -24.68 -8.37 1.63
N ILE A 100 -25.75 -8.83 1.00
CA ILE A 100 -25.76 -10.04 0.19
C ILE A 100 -25.48 -9.62 -1.26
N LEU A 101 -24.44 -10.20 -1.85
CA LEU A 101 -24.11 -9.99 -3.25
C LEU A 101 -25.05 -10.83 -4.13
N SER A 102 -25.46 -10.28 -5.27
CA SER A 102 -26.18 -11.06 -6.29
C SER A 102 -25.27 -12.15 -6.87
N ASP A 103 -25.89 -13.20 -7.40
CA ASP A 103 -25.14 -14.32 -7.95
C ASP A 103 -24.33 -13.93 -9.21
N GLU A 104 -24.82 -12.96 -9.99
CA GLU A 104 -24.07 -12.35 -11.09
C GLU A 104 -22.76 -11.70 -10.62
N ILE A 105 -22.80 -10.92 -9.54
CA ILE A 105 -21.60 -10.26 -9.00
C ILE A 105 -20.64 -11.32 -8.44
N LYS A 106 -21.16 -12.36 -7.76
CA LYS A 106 -20.34 -13.50 -7.31
C LYS A 106 -19.64 -14.20 -8.46
N ALA A 107 -20.35 -14.43 -9.58
CA ALA A 107 -19.80 -15.04 -10.78
C ALA A 107 -18.71 -14.17 -11.41
N LEU A 108 -18.94 -12.86 -11.55
CA LEU A 108 -17.94 -11.91 -12.06
C LEU A 108 -16.68 -11.85 -11.19
N MET A 109 -16.84 -11.86 -9.86
CA MET A 109 -15.70 -11.92 -8.93
C MET A 109 -14.93 -13.23 -9.07
N SER A 110 -15.63 -14.36 -9.19
CA SER A 110 -15.02 -15.68 -9.41
C SER A 110 -14.22 -15.72 -10.71
N PHE A 111 -14.81 -15.26 -11.82
CA PHE A 111 -14.16 -15.18 -13.13
C PHE A 111 -12.88 -14.34 -13.08
N LYS A 112 -12.96 -13.12 -12.50
CA LYS A 112 -11.78 -12.26 -12.32
C LYS A 112 -10.71 -12.91 -11.44
N ALA A 113 -11.08 -13.68 -10.42
CA ALA A 113 -10.14 -14.36 -9.54
C ALA A 113 -9.39 -15.50 -10.23
N LEU A 114 -10.08 -16.30 -11.05
CA LEU A 114 -9.49 -17.39 -11.83
C LEU A 114 -8.50 -16.87 -12.87
N ASN A 115 -8.89 -15.78 -13.55
CA ASN A 115 -8.12 -15.14 -14.62
C ASN A 115 -7.03 -14.16 -14.12
N ARG A 116 -6.68 -14.18 -12.83
CA ARG A 116 -5.54 -13.38 -12.33
C ARG A 116 -4.24 -13.83 -13.01
N THR A 117 -3.41 -12.86 -13.41
CA THR A 117 -2.07 -13.11 -13.94
C THR A 117 -1.17 -13.80 -12.92
N GLU A 118 -0.19 -14.56 -13.40
CA GLU A 118 0.78 -15.29 -12.56
C GLU A 118 1.54 -14.34 -11.63
N THR A 119 1.85 -13.13 -12.09
CA THR A 119 2.52 -12.08 -11.31
C THR A 119 1.70 -11.63 -10.10
N LEU A 120 0.40 -11.37 -10.29
CA LEU A 120 -0.52 -11.01 -9.20
C LEU A 120 -0.76 -12.19 -8.24
N LYS A 121 -0.85 -13.41 -8.76
CA LYS A 121 -0.97 -14.64 -7.96
C LYS A 121 0.26 -14.85 -7.06
N ASN A 122 1.46 -14.55 -7.57
CA ASN A 122 2.72 -14.80 -6.88
C ASN A 122 3.15 -13.67 -5.92
N LYS A 123 2.71 -12.42 -6.14
CA LYS A 123 3.04 -11.24 -5.31
C LYS A 123 2.88 -11.46 -3.80
N TYR A 124 1.84 -12.20 -3.39
CA TYR A 124 1.53 -12.45 -1.97
C TYR A 124 1.79 -13.90 -1.51
N LYS A 125 1.96 -14.83 -2.46
CA LYS A 125 2.04 -16.28 -2.18
C LYS A 125 3.44 -16.74 -1.78
N ILE A 126 4.47 -16.16 -2.39
CA ILE A 126 5.87 -16.56 -2.14
C ILE A 126 6.37 -16.00 -0.81
N LYS A 127 6.01 -14.76 -0.48
CA LYS A 127 6.51 -14.05 0.71
C LYS A 127 5.99 -14.60 2.05
N SER A 128 4.89 -15.36 2.05
CA SER A 128 4.21 -15.84 3.27
C SER A 128 4.24 -17.37 3.46
N SER A 129 4.78 -18.11 2.50
CA SER A 129 4.82 -19.58 2.56
C SER A 129 5.99 -20.08 3.39
N LYS A 130 5.74 -20.96 4.35
CA LYS A 130 6.79 -21.62 5.13
C LYS A 130 7.44 -22.73 4.31
N VAL A 131 8.77 -22.71 4.26
CA VAL A 131 9.60 -23.75 3.64
C VAL A 131 9.56 -25.01 4.51
N LEU A 132 9.55 -26.18 3.87
CA LEU A 132 9.60 -27.48 4.54
C LEU A 132 10.88 -28.23 4.21
N GLU A 133 11.39 -28.91 5.22
CA GLU A 133 12.54 -29.81 5.12
C GLU A 133 12.05 -31.25 5.32
N LEU A 134 12.45 -32.11 4.40
CA LEU A 134 12.32 -33.56 4.53
C LEU A 134 13.62 -34.10 5.12
N LEU A 135 13.52 -34.80 6.24
CA LEU A 135 14.63 -35.33 7.00
C LEU A 135 14.60 -36.86 6.98
N ASP A 136 15.77 -37.48 6.91
CA ASP A 136 15.90 -38.93 7.10
C ASP A 136 15.75 -39.33 8.59
N ILE A 137 15.73 -40.63 8.89
CA ILE A 137 15.66 -41.16 10.27
C ILE A 137 16.85 -40.64 11.12
N ASN A 138 18.00 -40.42 10.49
CA ASN A 138 19.21 -39.86 11.10
C ASN A 138 19.22 -38.31 11.14
N ASN A 139 18.08 -37.65 10.87
CA ASN A 139 17.93 -36.18 10.81
C ASN A 139 18.77 -35.45 9.76
N ASN A 140 19.24 -36.14 8.71
CA ASN A 140 19.90 -35.50 7.59
C ASN A 140 18.87 -34.90 6.61
N ILE A 141 19.12 -33.69 6.10
CA ILE A 141 18.24 -33.02 5.14
C ILE A 141 18.32 -33.71 3.79
N LEU A 142 17.21 -34.29 3.34
CA LEU A 142 17.10 -34.95 2.04
C LEU A 142 16.66 -33.97 0.95
N LYS A 143 15.63 -33.18 1.23
CA LYS A 143 15.04 -32.26 0.23
C LYS A 143 14.29 -31.11 0.90
N GLU A 144 14.42 -29.93 0.32
CA GLU A 144 13.68 -28.73 0.72
C GLU A 144 12.52 -28.47 -0.26
N TYR A 145 11.40 -28.03 0.29
CA TYR A 145 10.20 -27.66 -0.46
C TYR A 145 9.80 -26.24 -0.12
N SER A 146 9.63 -25.40 -1.15
CA SER A 146 9.25 -24.00 -0.96
C SER A 146 7.89 -23.84 -0.25
N ASN A 147 7.00 -24.82 -0.35
CA ASN A 147 5.71 -24.82 0.34
C ASN A 147 5.15 -26.24 0.54
N ILE A 148 4.17 -26.37 1.44
CA ILE A 148 3.52 -27.65 1.77
C ILE A 148 2.74 -28.24 0.58
N LYS A 149 2.26 -27.40 -0.34
CA LYS A 149 1.48 -27.85 -1.50
C LYS A 149 2.35 -28.57 -2.52
N ASN A 150 3.59 -28.13 -2.73
CA ASN A 150 4.55 -28.77 -3.61
C ASN A 150 4.93 -30.15 -3.05
N PHE A 151 5.19 -30.23 -1.75
CA PHE A 151 5.36 -31.52 -1.07
C PHE A 151 4.15 -32.45 -1.27
N CYS A 152 2.94 -31.93 -1.08
CA CYS A 152 1.70 -32.69 -1.25
C CYS A 152 1.50 -33.21 -2.68
N LYS A 153 1.91 -32.43 -3.69
CA LYS A 153 1.86 -32.84 -5.10
C LYS A 153 2.80 -34.02 -5.36
N ASP A 154 4.05 -33.92 -4.94
CA ASP A 154 5.07 -34.95 -5.17
C ASP A 154 4.72 -36.27 -4.46
N TYR A 155 4.28 -36.20 -3.21
CA TYR A 155 3.97 -37.39 -2.41
C TYR A 155 2.50 -37.86 -2.49
N LYS A 156 1.68 -37.20 -3.31
CA LYS A 156 0.23 -37.47 -3.46
C LYS A 156 -0.47 -37.56 -2.10
N CYS A 157 -0.31 -36.56 -1.26
CA CYS A 157 -0.92 -36.50 0.07
C CYS A 157 -1.68 -35.20 0.29
N CYS A 158 -2.53 -35.15 1.32
CA CYS A 158 -3.27 -33.92 1.65
C CYS A 158 -2.49 -33.05 2.66
N THR A 159 -2.71 -31.74 2.59
CA THR A 159 -2.01 -30.77 3.46
C THR A 159 -2.31 -30.99 4.94
N LYS A 160 -3.51 -31.51 5.28
CA LYS A 160 -3.90 -31.85 6.65
C LYS A 160 -3.02 -32.96 7.22
N THR A 161 -2.77 -34.01 6.43
CA THR A 161 -1.88 -35.11 6.82
C THR A 161 -0.50 -34.56 7.13
N VAL A 162 0.11 -33.80 6.22
CA VAL A 162 1.47 -33.26 6.42
C VAL A 162 1.55 -32.39 7.69
N LYS A 163 0.56 -31.51 7.93
CA LYS A 163 0.49 -30.72 9.16
C LYS A 163 0.40 -31.59 10.42
N LYS A 164 -0.43 -32.64 10.40
CA LYS A 164 -0.57 -33.60 11.50
C LYS A 164 0.78 -34.25 11.83
N PHE A 165 1.51 -34.73 10.81
CA PHE A 165 2.83 -35.34 11.01
C PHE A 165 3.88 -34.35 11.53
N ILE A 166 3.82 -33.08 11.12
CA ILE A 166 4.70 -32.03 11.66
C ILE A 166 4.39 -31.75 13.14
N ILE A 167 3.12 -31.68 13.52
CA ILE A 167 2.68 -31.42 14.90
C ILE A 167 3.01 -32.61 15.81
N GLU A 168 2.66 -33.82 15.38
CA GLU A 168 2.85 -35.06 16.16
C GLU A 168 4.29 -35.56 16.14
N LYS A 169 5.17 -34.96 15.32
CA LYS A 169 6.57 -35.38 15.11
C LYS A 169 6.71 -36.88 14.81
N LYS A 170 5.76 -37.42 14.05
CA LYS A 170 5.74 -38.84 13.66
C LYS A 170 6.49 -39.06 12.36
N ILE A 171 6.96 -40.28 12.17
CA ILE A 171 7.59 -40.72 10.93
C ILE A 171 6.52 -40.79 9.84
N PHE A 172 6.70 -40.01 8.79
CA PHE A 172 5.85 -40.05 7.60
C PHE A 172 6.19 -41.28 6.76
N ARG A 173 5.17 -42.12 6.50
CA ARG A 173 5.27 -43.39 5.74
C ARG A 173 6.42 -44.30 6.21
N ASN A 174 6.71 -44.30 7.51
CA ASN A 174 7.79 -45.07 8.13
C ASN A 174 9.19 -44.85 7.51
N LYS A 175 9.41 -43.71 6.84
CA LYS A 175 10.67 -43.42 6.16
C LYS A 175 11.29 -42.07 6.51
N PHE A 176 10.49 -41.02 6.75
CA PHE A 176 11.02 -39.65 6.82
C PHE A 176 10.38 -38.83 7.93
N TYR A 177 11.08 -37.81 8.42
CA TYR A 177 10.53 -36.73 9.23
C TYR A 177 10.26 -35.48 8.39
N ILE A 178 9.27 -34.69 8.78
CA ILE A 178 8.90 -33.47 8.09
C ILE A 178 8.93 -32.32 9.10
N LYS A 179 9.63 -31.23 8.76
CA LYS A 179 9.75 -30.06 9.62
C LYS A 179 9.63 -28.77 8.80
N TYR A 180 9.20 -27.68 9.44
CA TYR A 180 9.35 -26.34 8.87
C TYR A 180 10.78 -25.84 9.09
N LYS A 181 11.36 -25.24 8.04
CA LYS A 181 12.62 -24.51 8.14
C LYS A 181 12.42 -23.32 9.09
N LYS A 182 13.35 -23.16 10.03
CA LYS A 182 13.35 -22.02 10.96
C LYS A 182 13.77 -20.74 10.25
#